data_AF-A0A3A9W5V3-F1
#
_entry.id   AF-A0A3A9W5V3-F1
#
_cell.length_a   1.000
_cell.length_b   1.000
_cell.length_c   1.000
_cell.angle_alpha   90.00
_cell.angle_beta   90.00
_cell.angle_gamma   90.00
#
_symmetry.space_group_name_H-M   'P 1'
#
loop_
_entity.id
_entity.type
_entity.pdbx_description
1 polymer ?
#
loop_
_entity_poly.entity_id
_entity_poly.type
_entity_poly.pdbx_seq_one_letter_code
_entity_poly.pdbx_strand_id
1 'polypeptide(L)'
;MSVVGDDPVGPSAWAVERFGRRAGRLAAAIPAQLASAHARAHEVHLAARLKKRSPYGATLAEAVRENFADMARELGEDVRDVRGYEYAVINDHALFPFKYADRPRPLDRARLAADASPTRRRMLLGHGPQAQDALFPLDEDLTTEDYEDLHRTFDELGAATRLVCVFFTADPESGIHAIHWGQARLEPDRTFTWLYSEQLPVAPQPLG
;
A
#
# COMPACT_ATOMS: atom_id res chain seq x y z
N MET A 1 -28.10 1.03 -31.98
CA MET A 1 -26.77 0.55 -31.57
C MET A 1 -26.06 1.73 -30.94
N SER A 2 -26.27 1.94 -29.64
CA SER A 2 -25.65 3.06 -28.92
C SER A 2 -24.43 2.52 -28.19
N VAL A 3 -23.26 2.92 -28.68
CA VAL A 3 -21.99 2.73 -27.98
C VAL A 3 -22.04 3.69 -26.78
N VAL A 4 -22.24 3.13 -25.59
CA VAL A 4 -22.04 3.88 -24.35
C VAL A 4 -20.53 4.05 -24.23
N GLY A 5 -20.07 5.29 -24.40
CA GLY A 5 -18.69 5.65 -24.11
C GLY A 5 -18.44 5.46 -22.61
N ASP A 6 -17.39 4.73 -22.27
CA ASP A 6 -16.77 4.83 -20.96
C ASP A 6 -16.20 6.25 -20.87
N ASP A 7 -16.97 7.15 -20.27
CA ASP A 7 -16.39 8.36 -19.71
C ASP A 7 -15.28 7.91 -18.76
N PRO A 8 -14.07 8.52 -18.79
CA PRO A 8 -13.06 8.22 -17.80
C PRO A 8 -13.65 8.58 -16.44
N VAL A 9 -13.99 7.56 -15.66
CA VAL A 9 -14.48 7.72 -14.29
C VAL A 9 -13.41 8.50 -13.56
N GLY A 10 -13.71 9.77 -13.28
CA GLY A 10 -12.81 10.67 -12.57
C GLY A 10 -12.45 10.10 -11.20
N PRO A 11 -11.42 10.66 -10.53
CA PRO A 11 -11.06 10.20 -9.19
C PRO A 11 -12.27 10.26 -8.25
N SER A 12 -12.38 9.26 -7.37
CA SER A 12 -13.44 9.23 -6.37
C SER A 12 -13.38 10.45 -5.44
N ALA A 13 -14.52 10.82 -4.85
CA ALA A 13 -14.56 11.91 -3.88
C ALA A 13 -13.59 11.68 -2.71
N TRP A 14 -13.43 10.43 -2.27
CA TRP A 14 -12.48 10.04 -1.24
C TRP A 14 -11.02 10.33 -1.65
N ALA A 15 -10.66 9.99 -2.89
CA ALA A 15 -9.32 10.24 -3.41
C ALA A 15 -9.06 11.75 -3.60
N VAL A 16 -10.07 12.51 -4.07
CA VAL A 16 -9.98 13.97 -4.21
C VAL A 16 -9.80 14.65 -2.85
N GLU A 17 -10.51 14.22 -1.82
CA GLU A 17 -10.37 14.77 -0.46
C GLU A 17 -8.93 14.64 0.07
N ARG A 18 -8.25 13.53 -0.22
CA ARG A 18 -6.92 13.22 0.32
C ARG A 18 -5.80 13.74 -0.55
N PHE A 19 -5.89 13.53 -1.86
CA PHE A 19 -4.81 13.84 -2.79
C PHE A 19 -5.05 15.12 -3.59
N GLY A 20 -6.20 15.77 -3.42
CA GLY A 20 -6.58 16.99 -4.12
C GLY A 20 -6.44 16.83 -5.64
N ARG A 21 -5.76 17.80 -6.27
CA ARG A 21 -5.50 17.80 -7.72
C ARG A 21 -4.70 16.58 -8.22
N ARG A 22 -4.04 15.82 -7.35
CA ARG A 22 -3.24 14.65 -7.73
C ARG A 22 -4.05 13.36 -7.80
N ALA A 23 -5.27 13.34 -7.26
CA ALA A 23 -6.09 12.12 -7.13
C ALA A 23 -6.21 11.34 -8.46
N GLY A 24 -6.57 12.02 -9.55
CA GLY A 24 -6.72 11.38 -10.86
C GLY A 24 -5.39 10.86 -11.42
N ARG A 25 -4.28 11.60 -11.21
CA ARG A 25 -2.96 11.16 -11.64
C ARG A 25 -2.47 9.94 -10.85
N LEU A 26 -2.69 9.92 -9.54
CA LEU A 26 -2.31 8.80 -8.69
C LEU A 26 -3.13 7.54 -9.01
N ALA A 27 -4.44 7.68 -9.19
CA ALA A 27 -5.32 6.56 -9.56
C ALA A 27 -4.89 5.90 -10.89
N ALA A 28 -4.36 6.67 -11.83
CA ALA A 28 -3.81 6.17 -13.09
C ALA A 28 -2.37 5.65 -12.96
N ALA A 29 -1.51 6.32 -12.18
CA ALA A 29 -0.09 6.02 -12.09
C ALA A 29 0.20 4.79 -11.21
N ILE A 30 -0.52 4.60 -10.11
CA ILE A 30 -0.28 3.48 -9.17
C ILE A 30 -0.33 2.12 -9.88
N PRO A 31 -1.37 1.80 -10.70
CA PRO A 31 -1.40 0.56 -11.47
C PRO A 31 -0.21 0.39 -12.42
N ALA A 32 0.18 1.46 -13.11
CA ALA A 32 1.32 1.43 -14.03
C ALA A 32 2.64 1.17 -13.29
N GLN A 33 2.83 1.81 -12.13
CA GLN A 33 4.02 1.62 -11.29
C GLN A 33 4.08 0.20 -10.69
N LEU A 34 2.93 -0.39 -10.33
CA LEU A 34 2.86 -1.78 -9.89
C LEU A 34 3.18 -2.76 -11.03
N ALA A 35 2.69 -2.50 -12.25
CA ALA A 35 3.02 -3.31 -13.42
C ALA A 35 4.51 -3.25 -13.78
N SER A 36 5.11 -2.06 -13.74
CA SER A 36 6.56 -1.86 -13.92
C SER A 36 7.38 -2.60 -12.87
N ALA A 37 7.00 -2.49 -11.59
CA ALA A 37 7.66 -3.22 -10.51
C ALA A 37 7.54 -4.75 -10.66
N HIS A 38 6.38 -5.23 -11.13
CA HIS A 38 6.19 -6.63 -11.47
C HIS A 38 7.14 -7.09 -12.57
N ALA A 39 7.28 -6.33 -13.67
CA ALA A 39 8.18 -6.68 -14.76
C ALA A 39 9.64 -6.82 -14.27
N ARG A 40 10.12 -5.85 -13.48
CA ARG A 40 11.46 -5.91 -12.84
C ARG A 40 11.62 -7.16 -11.96
N ALA A 41 10.62 -7.45 -11.13
CA ALA A 41 10.65 -8.62 -10.26
C ALA A 41 10.60 -9.96 -11.02
N HIS A 42 9.87 -10.00 -12.15
CA HIS A 42 9.78 -11.15 -13.01
C HIS A 42 11.12 -11.43 -13.71
N GLU A 43 11.78 -10.42 -14.26
CA GLU A 43 13.12 -10.55 -14.85
C GLU A 43 14.14 -11.12 -13.86
N VAL A 44 14.15 -10.61 -12.62
CA VAL A 44 15.01 -11.14 -11.55
C VAL A 44 14.67 -12.59 -11.22
N HIS A 45 13.39 -12.94 -11.19
CA HIS A 45 12.95 -14.31 -10.92
C HIS A 45 13.46 -15.28 -12.00
N LEU A 46 13.32 -14.92 -13.28
CA LEU A 46 13.80 -15.71 -14.41
C LEU A 46 15.33 -15.86 -14.38
N ALA A 47 16.05 -14.77 -14.09
CA ALA A 47 17.50 -14.76 -14.01
C ALA A 47 18.03 -15.63 -12.85
N ALA A 48 17.34 -15.64 -11.71
CA ALA A 48 17.75 -16.41 -10.53
C ALA A 48 17.67 -17.93 -10.75
N ARG A 49 16.79 -18.42 -11.65
CA ARG A 49 16.57 -19.84 -11.94
C ARG A 49 16.31 -20.69 -10.68
N LEU A 50 15.75 -20.07 -9.64
CA LEU A 50 15.39 -20.74 -8.40
C LEU A 50 13.93 -21.18 -8.46
N LYS A 51 13.65 -22.38 -7.94
CA LYS A 51 12.26 -22.83 -7.72
C LYS A 51 11.55 -22.01 -6.65
N LYS A 52 12.31 -21.33 -5.77
CA LYS A 52 11.75 -20.49 -4.71
C LYS A 52 11.30 -19.15 -5.30
N ARG A 53 10.13 -18.68 -4.88
CA ARG A 53 9.56 -17.37 -5.21
C ARG A 53 10.18 -16.20 -4.43
N SER A 54 11.17 -16.46 -3.55
CA SER A 54 11.77 -15.42 -2.71
C SER A 54 12.44 -14.29 -3.49
N PRO A 55 13.14 -14.51 -4.63
CA PRO A 55 13.70 -13.41 -5.41
C PRO A 55 12.61 -12.48 -5.93
N TYR A 56 11.54 -13.04 -6.50
CA TYR A 56 10.39 -12.27 -6.97
C TYR A 56 9.79 -11.42 -5.86
N GLY A 57 9.48 -12.03 -4.71
CA GLY A 57 8.82 -11.33 -3.61
C GLY A 57 9.63 -10.18 -3.03
N ALA A 58 10.95 -10.36 -2.86
CA ALA A 58 11.85 -9.33 -2.36
C ALA A 58 11.97 -8.17 -3.36
N THR A 59 12.28 -8.47 -4.62
CA THR A 59 12.43 -7.46 -5.67
C THR A 59 11.14 -6.69 -5.89
N LEU A 60 9.98 -7.36 -5.92
CA LEU A 60 8.70 -6.68 -6.08
C LEU A 60 8.43 -5.70 -4.93
N ALA A 61 8.71 -6.10 -3.69
CA ALA A 61 8.48 -5.22 -2.54
C ALA A 61 9.36 -3.96 -2.58
N GLU A 62 10.61 -4.07 -3.05
CA GLU A 62 11.55 -2.97 -3.20
C GLU A 62 11.18 -2.07 -4.38
N ALA A 63 11.01 -2.66 -5.57
CA ALA A 63 10.67 -1.93 -6.78
C ALA A 63 9.35 -1.15 -6.66
N VAL A 64 8.34 -1.66 -5.95
CA VAL A 64 7.10 -0.90 -5.73
C VAL A 64 7.33 0.35 -4.88
N ARG A 65 8.18 0.27 -3.84
CA ARG A 65 8.50 1.44 -3.00
C ARG A 65 9.28 2.48 -3.78
N GLU A 66 10.32 2.05 -4.50
CA GLU A 66 11.11 2.93 -5.38
C GLU A 66 10.22 3.62 -6.42
N ASN A 67 9.42 2.85 -7.15
CA ASN A 67 8.54 3.37 -8.18
C ASN A 67 7.52 4.38 -7.63
N PHE A 68 7.00 4.17 -6.41
CA PHE A 68 6.11 5.13 -5.77
C PHE A 68 6.84 6.40 -5.33
N ALA A 69 8.05 6.27 -4.78
CA ALA A 69 8.88 7.41 -4.40
C ALA A 69 9.25 8.27 -5.62
N ASP A 70 9.66 7.64 -6.72
CA ASP A 70 9.98 8.34 -7.97
C ASP A 70 8.76 9.01 -8.58
N MET A 71 7.61 8.32 -8.58
CA MET A 71 6.33 8.92 -8.99
C MET A 71 5.99 10.16 -8.14
N ALA A 72 6.22 10.14 -6.82
CA ALA A 72 5.99 11.32 -5.97
C ALA A 72 6.93 12.47 -6.35
N ARG A 73 8.22 12.20 -6.56
CA ARG A 73 9.20 13.20 -7.01
C ARG A 73 8.81 13.84 -8.35
N GLU A 74 8.39 13.03 -9.32
CA GLU A 74 7.94 13.49 -10.63
C GLU A 74 6.68 14.38 -10.54
N LEU A 75 5.82 14.09 -9.56
CA LEU A 75 4.65 14.92 -9.27
C LEU A 75 5.02 16.18 -8.48
N GLY A 76 6.24 16.31 -7.98
CA GLY A 76 6.69 17.39 -7.10
C GLY A 76 6.10 17.28 -5.69
N GLU A 77 5.87 16.05 -5.23
CA GLU A 77 5.39 15.71 -3.88
C GLU A 77 6.55 15.18 -3.02
N ASP A 78 6.31 15.04 -1.71
CA ASP A 78 7.32 14.64 -0.74
C ASP A 78 7.66 13.15 -0.81
N VAL A 79 8.88 12.82 -0.44
CA VAL A 79 9.33 11.46 -0.13
C VAL A 79 9.96 11.46 1.26
N ARG A 80 9.56 10.52 2.12
CA ARG A 80 10.11 10.37 3.47
C ARG A 80 10.86 9.06 3.60
N ASP A 81 12.10 9.13 4.07
CA ASP A 81 12.88 7.95 4.43
C ASP A 81 12.49 7.49 5.83
N VAL A 82 12.06 6.24 5.93
CA VAL A 82 11.72 5.58 7.18
C VAL A 82 12.59 4.34 7.32
N ARG A 83 13.69 4.49 8.06
CA ARG A 83 14.68 3.43 8.32
C ARG A 83 15.27 2.83 7.03
N GLY A 84 15.62 3.67 6.06
CA GLY A 84 16.18 3.27 4.77
C GLY A 84 15.14 2.83 3.74
N TYR A 85 13.85 3.07 4.01
CA TYR A 85 12.77 2.82 3.06
C TYR A 85 12.06 4.11 2.72
N GLU A 86 12.03 4.44 1.43
CA GLU A 86 11.35 5.63 0.93
C GLU A 86 9.84 5.41 0.80
N TYR A 87 9.06 6.36 1.31
CA TYR A 87 7.62 6.41 1.18
C TYR A 87 7.19 7.71 0.50
N ALA A 88 6.40 7.57 -0.56
CA ALA A 88 5.72 8.68 -1.21
C ALA A 88 4.68 9.30 -0.26
N VAL A 89 4.75 10.62 -0.06
CA VAL A 89 3.82 11.38 0.78
C VAL A 89 3.16 12.48 -0.04
N ILE A 90 1.83 12.42 -0.15
CA ILE A 90 1.03 13.39 -0.89
C ILE A 90 -0.01 13.96 0.06
N ASN A 91 0.01 15.28 0.31
CA ASN A 91 -0.87 15.95 1.26
C ASN A 91 -0.95 15.22 2.62
N ASP A 92 0.18 14.93 3.26
CA ASP A 92 0.27 14.19 4.53
C ASP A 92 -0.32 12.75 4.47
N HIS A 93 -0.45 12.17 3.27
CA HIS A 93 -0.83 10.78 3.09
C HIS A 93 0.32 9.97 2.50
N ALA A 94 0.88 9.06 3.30
CA ALA A 94 1.92 8.15 2.87
C ALA A 94 1.31 6.93 2.16
N LEU A 95 1.77 6.65 0.94
CA LEU A 95 1.38 5.46 0.19
C LEU A 95 2.09 4.23 0.75
N PHE A 96 1.32 3.24 1.22
CA PHE A 96 1.84 2.04 1.86
C PHE A 96 1.52 0.78 1.05
N PRO A 97 2.47 0.29 0.21
CA PRO A 97 2.25 -0.89 -0.60
C PRO A 97 2.28 -2.17 0.23
N PHE A 98 1.29 -3.04 0.04
CA PHE A 98 1.19 -4.31 0.74
C PHE A 98 0.68 -5.44 -0.17
N LYS A 99 1.57 -6.38 -0.48
CA LYS A 99 1.18 -7.63 -1.16
C LYS A 99 0.63 -8.63 -0.15
N TYR A 100 -0.66 -8.95 -0.23
CA TYR A 100 -1.34 -9.80 0.76
C TYR A 100 -1.57 -11.25 0.32
N ALA A 101 -1.39 -11.56 -0.97
CA ALA A 101 -1.45 -12.93 -1.48
C ALA A 101 -0.64 -13.09 -2.78
N ASP A 102 -0.24 -14.33 -3.07
CA ASP A 102 0.39 -14.80 -4.31
C ASP A 102 -0.59 -15.52 -5.23
N ARG A 103 -1.88 -15.25 -5.07
CA ARG A 103 -2.99 -15.74 -5.87
C ARG A 103 -4.17 -14.79 -5.75
N PRO A 104 -5.12 -14.81 -6.69
CA PRO A 104 -6.37 -14.08 -6.52
C PRO A 104 -7.01 -14.41 -5.17
N ARG A 105 -7.25 -13.37 -4.38
CA ARG A 105 -7.84 -13.47 -3.06
C ARG A 105 -8.69 -12.23 -2.79
N PRO A 106 -9.90 -12.37 -2.24
CA PRO A 106 -10.71 -11.23 -1.84
C PRO A 106 -10.02 -10.34 -0.78
N LEU A 107 -10.29 -9.03 -0.81
CA LEU A 107 -9.68 -8.04 0.08
C LEU A 107 -10.02 -8.28 1.56
N ASP A 108 -11.24 -8.70 1.87
CA ASP A 108 -11.72 -9.04 3.21
C ASP A 108 -10.97 -10.24 3.83
N ARG A 109 -10.24 -11.00 3.02
CA ARG A 109 -9.38 -12.10 3.46
C ARG A 109 -7.92 -11.69 3.62
N ALA A 110 -7.55 -10.43 3.36
CA ALA A 110 -6.22 -9.93 3.62
C ALA A 110 -5.87 -10.02 5.11
N ARG A 111 -4.64 -10.48 5.41
CA ARG A 111 -4.13 -10.58 6.77
C ARG A 111 -2.66 -10.20 6.81
N LEU A 112 -2.24 -9.60 7.92
CA LEU A 112 -0.83 -9.40 8.19
C LEU A 112 -0.18 -10.77 8.51
N ALA A 113 0.91 -11.08 7.83
CA ALA A 113 1.66 -12.30 8.06
C ALA A 113 2.15 -12.34 9.53
N ALA A 114 2.18 -13.53 10.14
CA ALA A 114 2.59 -13.68 11.54
C ALA A 114 4.06 -13.26 11.76
N ASP A 115 4.88 -13.44 10.72
CA ASP A 115 6.29 -13.08 10.63
C ASP A 115 6.53 -11.72 9.96
N ALA A 116 5.49 -10.88 9.84
CA ALA A 116 5.65 -9.55 9.29
C ALA A 116 6.66 -8.73 10.11
N SER A 117 7.53 -7.99 9.42
CA SER A 117 8.56 -7.18 10.08
C SER A 117 7.96 -6.21 11.11
N PRO A 118 8.65 -5.96 12.24
CA PRO A 118 8.21 -4.98 13.24
C PRO A 118 7.92 -3.60 12.65
N THR A 119 8.75 -3.13 11.70
CA THR A 119 8.55 -1.85 10.99
C THR A 119 7.17 -1.79 10.32
N ARG A 120 6.78 -2.86 9.61
CA ARG A 120 5.48 -2.94 8.93
C ARG A 120 4.30 -2.90 9.89
N ARG A 121 4.39 -3.65 11.00
CA ARG A 121 3.36 -3.65 12.05
C ARG A 121 3.22 -2.26 12.68
N ARG A 122 4.34 -1.63 13.03
CA ARG A 122 4.35 -0.29 13.64
C ARG A 122 3.79 0.79 12.71
N MET A 123 4.14 0.76 11.41
CA MET A 123 3.57 1.68 10.41
C MET A 123 2.04 1.61 10.40
N LEU A 124 1.49 0.39 10.30
CA LEU A 124 0.05 0.17 10.26
C LEU A 124 -0.67 0.61 11.55
N LEU A 125 -0.05 0.42 12.70
CA LEU A 125 -0.66 0.80 13.98
C LEU A 125 -0.51 2.29 14.30
N GLY A 126 0.64 2.91 13.99
CA GLY A 126 0.91 4.31 14.31
C GLY A 126 0.30 5.32 13.32
N HIS A 127 0.25 4.97 12.03
CA HIS A 127 -0.24 5.88 10.99
C HIS A 127 -1.54 5.40 10.32
N GLY A 128 -2.06 4.23 10.69
CA GLY A 128 -3.39 3.76 10.30
C GLY A 128 -4.52 4.46 11.06
N PRO A 129 -5.79 4.26 10.63
CA PRO A 129 -6.94 4.78 11.35
C PRO A 129 -7.04 4.19 12.77
N GLN A 130 -7.29 5.05 13.75
CA GLN A 130 -7.52 4.65 15.14
C GLN A 130 -8.99 4.33 15.36
N ALA A 131 -9.30 3.47 16.34
CA ALA A 131 -10.69 3.27 16.79
C ALA A 131 -11.19 4.55 17.48
N GLN A 132 -12.20 5.22 16.91
CA GLN A 132 -12.70 6.49 17.45
C GLN A 132 -13.63 6.34 18.67
N ASP A 133 -14.01 5.12 19.08
CA ASP A 133 -14.97 4.87 20.17
C ASP A 133 -14.62 3.65 21.05
N ALA A 134 -13.38 3.53 21.48
CA ALA A 134 -13.10 2.74 22.68
C ALA A 134 -13.07 3.69 23.88
N LEU A 135 -14.22 3.89 24.52
CA LEU A 135 -14.31 4.35 25.92
C LEU A 135 -13.76 3.25 26.88
N PHE A 136 -12.54 2.77 26.58
CA PHE A 136 -11.78 1.69 27.22
C PHE A 136 -12.36 0.26 26.99
N PRO A 137 -11.52 -0.79 26.93
CA PRO A 137 -10.21 -0.92 27.56
C PRO A 137 -9.05 -0.72 26.57
N LEU A 138 -8.05 -0.01 27.07
CA LEU A 138 -6.65 -0.22 26.71
C LEU A 138 -6.43 -1.74 26.63
N ASP A 139 -5.69 -2.22 25.63
CA ASP A 139 -5.02 -3.50 25.79
C ASP A 139 -4.33 -3.43 27.16
N GLU A 140 -4.66 -4.31 28.12
CA GLU A 140 -4.08 -4.24 29.48
C GLU A 140 -2.54 -4.34 29.45
N ASP A 141 -1.97 -4.68 28.30
CA ASP A 141 -0.56 -4.79 28.00
C ASP A 141 0.06 -3.56 27.30
N LEU A 142 -0.71 -2.55 26.89
CA LEU A 142 -0.17 -1.33 26.25
C LEU A 142 -0.41 -0.13 27.16
N THR A 143 0.66 0.31 27.82
CA THR A 143 0.64 1.54 28.62
C THR A 143 0.44 2.76 27.72
N THR A 144 0.01 3.89 28.30
CA THR A 144 -0.01 5.18 27.58
C THR A 144 1.36 5.50 26.98
N GLU A 145 2.44 5.08 27.65
CA GLU A 145 3.82 5.21 27.18
C GLU A 145 4.10 4.32 25.96
N ASP A 146 3.55 3.09 25.90
CA ASP A 146 3.64 2.22 24.71
C ASP A 146 2.85 2.77 23.52
N TYR A 147 1.69 3.41 23.77
CA TYR A 147 0.88 4.05 22.72
C TYR A 147 1.57 5.30 22.16
N GLU A 148 2.15 6.11 23.04
CA GLU A 148 2.98 7.25 22.69
C GLU A 148 4.27 6.80 21.98
N ASP A 149 4.93 5.75 22.42
CA ASP A 149 6.10 5.19 21.75
C ASP A 149 5.78 4.68 20.35
N LEU A 150 4.63 4.01 20.16
CA LEU A 150 4.17 3.56 18.86
C LEU A 150 3.92 4.73 17.90
N HIS A 151 3.37 5.84 18.39
CA HIS A 151 3.14 7.08 17.61
C HIS A 151 4.41 7.93 17.44
N ARG A 152 5.38 7.84 18.36
CA ARG A 152 6.74 8.42 18.26
C ARG A 152 7.63 7.65 17.28
N THR A 153 7.26 6.44 16.85
CA THR A 153 8.25 5.52 16.26
C THR A 153 8.76 5.94 14.86
N PHE A 154 8.07 6.84 14.15
CA PHE A 154 8.54 7.38 12.87
C PHE A 154 8.35 8.90 12.78
N ASP A 155 9.06 9.63 13.65
CA ASP A 155 9.17 11.08 13.55
C ASP A 155 9.56 11.53 12.13
N GLU A 156 10.30 10.70 11.39
CA GLU A 156 10.68 10.97 9.99
C GLU A 156 9.47 11.08 9.05
N LEU A 157 8.40 10.32 9.32
CA LEU A 157 7.16 10.37 8.55
C LEU A 157 6.26 11.52 9.00
N GLY A 158 6.39 11.97 10.26
CA GLY A 158 5.63 13.05 10.87
C GLY A 158 4.31 12.58 11.48
N ALA A 159 4.00 13.07 12.69
CA ALA A 159 2.83 12.65 13.47
C ALA A 159 1.47 12.95 12.81
N ALA A 160 1.42 13.94 11.91
CA ALA A 160 0.20 14.27 11.16
C ALA A 160 -0.06 13.30 10.00
N THR A 161 0.96 12.57 9.55
CA THR A 161 0.89 11.73 8.36
C THR A 161 0.01 10.51 8.58
N ARG A 162 -0.87 10.25 7.62
CA ARG A 162 -1.79 9.10 7.61
C ARG A 162 -1.38 8.11 6.53
N LEU A 163 -1.66 6.83 6.74
CA LEU A 163 -1.47 5.82 5.68
C LEU A 163 -2.64 5.77 4.72
N VAL A 164 -2.31 5.73 3.43
CA VAL A 164 -3.15 5.12 2.40
C VAL A 164 -2.54 3.78 2.03
N CYS A 165 -3.24 2.72 2.42
CA CYS A 165 -2.88 1.36 2.11
C CYS A 165 -3.10 1.09 0.63
N VAL A 166 -2.09 0.58 -0.08
CA VAL A 166 -2.20 0.08 -1.46
C VAL A 166 -2.03 -1.43 -1.43
N PHE A 167 -3.14 -2.14 -1.30
CA PHE A 167 -3.17 -3.59 -1.14
C PHE A 167 -3.31 -4.27 -2.50
N PHE A 168 -2.47 -5.25 -2.76
CA PHE A 168 -2.51 -5.96 -4.03
C PHE A 168 -2.19 -7.45 -3.87
N THR A 169 -2.58 -8.23 -4.88
CA THR A 169 -2.18 -9.63 -5.00
C THR A 169 -1.34 -9.80 -6.25
N ALA A 170 -0.27 -10.60 -6.15
CA ALA A 170 0.59 -10.83 -7.30
C ALA A 170 1.44 -12.10 -7.21
N ASP A 171 1.62 -12.75 -8.35
CA ASP A 171 2.54 -13.86 -8.54
C ASP A 171 3.45 -13.66 -9.76
N PRO A 172 4.54 -14.45 -9.90
CA PRO A 172 5.47 -14.29 -11.00
C PRO A 172 4.85 -14.60 -12.37
N GLU A 173 3.87 -15.51 -12.43
CA GLU A 173 3.37 -16.09 -13.66
C GLU A 173 2.20 -15.29 -14.27
N SER A 174 1.28 -14.83 -13.42
CA SER A 174 0.05 -14.13 -13.78
C SER A 174 0.12 -12.63 -13.46
N GLY A 175 1.19 -12.21 -12.79
CA GLY A 175 1.45 -10.84 -12.36
C GLY A 175 0.44 -10.29 -11.35
N ILE A 176 0.01 -9.03 -11.49
CA ILE A 176 -0.87 -8.34 -10.55
C ILE A 176 -2.32 -8.72 -10.86
N HIS A 177 -3.06 -9.29 -9.90
CA HIS A 177 -4.46 -9.68 -10.14
C HIS A 177 -5.47 -8.64 -9.70
N ALA A 178 -5.17 -7.92 -8.62
CA ALA A 178 -6.09 -6.97 -8.01
C ALA A 178 -5.31 -5.91 -7.26
N ILE A 179 -5.80 -4.67 -7.32
CA ILE A 179 -5.23 -3.51 -6.63
C ILE A 179 -6.39 -2.81 -5.93
N HIS A 180 -6.23 -2.59 -4.64
CA HIS A 180 -7.15 -1.78 -3.84
C HIS A 180 -6.34 -0.72 -3.13
N TRP A 181 -6.90 0.47 -3.01
CA TRP A 181 -6.36 1.47 -2.12
C TRP A 181 -7.41 1.97 -1.14
N GLY A 182 -6.96 2.52 -0.01
CA GLY A 182 -7.88 3.00 1.00
C GLY A 182 -7.26 3.13 2.38
N GLN A 183 -8.15 3.21 3.36
CA GLN A 183 -7.80 3.32 4.78
C GLN A 183 -8.18 2.02 5.47
N ALA A 184 -7.16 1.29 5.92
CA ALA A 184 -7.31 0.04 6.63
C ALA A 184 -6.71 0.17 8.03
N ARG A 185 -7.48 -0.23 9.05
CA ARG A 185 -7.00 -0.41 10.42
C ARG A 185 -6.55 -1.85 10.61
N LEU A 186 -5.36 -2.04 11.16
CA LEU A 186 -4.88 -3.36 11.56
C LEU A 186 -5.51 -3.77 12.88
N GLU A 187 -6.16 -4.93 12.91
CA GLU A 187 -6.79 -5.50 14.10
C GLU A 187 -5.82 -6.43 14.87
N PRO A 188 -6.04 -6.68 16.18
CA PRO A 188 -5.20 -7.57 16.97
C PRO A 188 -5.07 -8.99 16.41
N ASP A 189 -6.12 -9.50 15.75
CA ASP A 189 -6.14 -10.83 15.11
C ASP A 189 -5.42 -10.87 13.73
N ARG A 190 -4.75 -9.78 13.37
CA ARG A 190 -4.02 -9.55 12.11
C ARG A 190 -4.92 -9.37 10.88
N THR A 191 -6.23 -9.20 11.06
CA THR A 191 -7.12 -8.77 9.97
C THR A 191 -7.09 -7.26 9.78
N PHE A 192 -7.82 -6.80 8.77
CA PHE A 192 -7.97 -5.39 8.46
C PHE A 192 -9.44 -5.01 8.45
N THR A 193 -9.78 -3.97 9.22
CA THR A 193 -11.06 -3.27 9.07
C THR A 193 -10.86 -2.11 8.11
N TRP A 194 -11.61 -2.12 7.01
CA TRP A 194 -11.55 -1.07 5.99
C TRP A 194 -12.57 0.01 6.31
N LEU A 195 -12.09 1.23 6.59
CA LEU A 195 -12.95 2.42 6.73
C LEU A 195 -13.43 2.90 5.35
N TYR A 196 -12.55 2.74 4.37
CA TYR A 196 -12.83 2.95 2.96
C TYR A 196 -11.88 2.10 2.13
N SER A 197 -12.39 1.53 1.06
CA SER A 197 -11.59 0.90 0.01
C SER A 197 -12.26 1.09 -1.33
N GLU A 198 -11.47 1.30 -2.36
CA GLU A 198 -11.92 1.15 -3.75
C GLU A 198 -10.89 0.38 -4.56
N GLN A 199 -11.37 -0.25 -5.63
CA GLN A 199 -10.54 -1.03 -6.53
C GLN A 199 -9.97 -0.11 -7.62
N LEU A 200 -8.66 -0.19 -7.83
CA LEU A 200 -7.99 0.45 -8.96
C LEU A 200 -7.96 -0.52 -10.15
N PRO A 201 -7.96 -0.02 -11.39
CA PRO A 201 -7.79 -0.88 -12.55
C PRO A 201 -6.42 -1.57 -12.50
N VAL A 202 -6.33 -2.76 -13.07
CA VAL A 202 -5.04 -3.43 -13.28
C VAL A 202 -4.50 -2.97 -14.64
N ALA A 203 -3.31 -2.39 -14.64
CA ALA A 203 -2.65 -2.00 -15.89
C ALA A 203 -2.25 -3.25 -16.70
N PRO A 204 -2.23 -3.16 -18.05
CA PRO A 204 -1.66 -4.21 -18.88
C PRO A 204 -0.24 -4.54 -18.41
N GLN A 205 0.04 -5.82 -18.27
CA GLN A 205 1.35 -6.27 -17.83
C GLN A 205 2.16 -6.69 -19.06
N PRO A 206 3.40 -6.24 -19.21
CA PRO A 206 4.25 -6.70 -20.29
C PRO A 206 4.32 -8.22 -20.22
N LEU A 207 3.78 -8.90 -21.23
CA LEU A 207 4.00 -10.33 -21.41
C LEU A 207 5.51 -10.47 -21.66
N GLY A 208 6.19 -11.14 -20.73
CA GLY A 208 7.59 -11.54 -20.91
C GLY A 208 7.75 -12.51 -22.07
#